data_AF-B0RL26-F1
#
_entry.id   AF-B0RL26-F1
#
_cell.length_a   1.000
_cell.length_b   1.000
_cell.length_c   1.000
_cell.angle_alpha   90.00
_cell.angle_beta   90.00
_cell.angle_gamma   90.00
#
_symmetry.space_group_name_H-M   'P 1'
#
loop_
_entity.id
_entity.type
_entity.pdbx_description
1 polymer ?
#
loop_
_entity_poly.entity_id
_entity_poly.type
_entity_poly.pdbx_seq_one_letter_code
_entity_poly.pdbx_strand_id
1 'polypeptide(L)'
;MESRPYKLGDFADQLIKIFDRSHHCFLYLLESSFQQTRCLSDADLTAMMEYVQTTIGTMKIEQCLTNLGDENRLSLSELTHLSDAAKDICKSHSICLDIYVTRHRYCDFSETEIETINQSKQSLKEKSGNYVSTYKYRHFNLIITTNLTKNTTEIDVCVS
;
A
#
# COMPACT_ATOMS: atom_id res chain seq x y z
N MET A 1 -8.20 3.62 23.97
CA MET A 1 -7.10 4.46 23.46
C MET A 1 -7.64 5.26 22.30
N GLU A 2 -7.63 6.59 22.39
CA GLU A 2 -8.07 7.46 21.31
C GLU A 2 -7.10 7.35 20.14
N SER A 3 -7.59 6.92 18.97
CA SER A 3 -6.79 6.82 17.77
C SER A 3 -6.59 8.21 17.18
N ARG A 4 -5.37 8.75 17.20
CA ARG A 4 -5.06 9.97 16.44
C ARG A 4 -5.39 9.77 14.95
N PRO A 5 -5.88 10.77 14.20
CA PRO A 5 -6.08 10.65 12.75
C PRO A 5 -4.78 10.30 12.01
N TYR A 6 -4.88 9.69 10.82
CA TYR A 6 -3.73 9.42 9.96
C TYR A 6 -3.28 10.78 9.44
N LYS A 7 -2.01 11.15 9.66
CA LYS A 7 -1.50 12.45 9.22
C LYS A 7 -0.82 12.33 7.88
N LEU A 8 -0.72 13.45 7.17
CA LEU A 8 0.00 13.54 5.91
C LEU A 8 1.47 13.08 6.02
N GLY A 9 2.12 13.37 7.16
CA GLY A 9 3.46 12.85 7.44
C GLY A 9 3.52 11.33 7.50
N ASP A 10 2.50 10.65 8.05
CA ASP A 10 2.43 9.19 8.06
C ASP A 10 2.33 8.65 6.61
N PHE A 11 1.65 9.38 5.70
CA PHE A 11 1.60 9.02 4.27
C PHE A 11 2.96 9.20 3.58
N ALA A 12 3.60 10.35 3.81
CA ALA A 12 4.90 10.65 3.23
C ALA A 12 5.96 9.62 3.66
N ASP A 13 5.94 9.20 4.93
CA ASP A 13 6.79 8.12 5.45
C ASP A 13 6.54 6.79 4.72
N GLN A 14 5.28 6.48 4.38
CA GLN A 14 4.97 5.29 3.57
C GLN A 14 5.53 5.42 2.16
N LEU A 15 5.37 6.57 1.49
CA LEU A 15 5.95 6.81 0.16
C LEU A 15 7.47 6.61 0.17
N ILE A 16 8.17 7.17 1.15
CA ILE A 16 9.63 7.01 1.31
C ILE A 16 10.00 5.54 1.51
N LYS A 17 9.28 4.80 2.36
CA LYS A 17 9.54 3.36 2.59
C LYS A 17 9.32 2.51 1.33
N ILE A 18 8.32 2.86 0.52
CA ILE A 18 7.94 2.11 -0.68
C ILE A 18 8.91 2.38 -1.82
N PHE A 19 9.51 3.58 -1.89
CA PHE A 19 10.36 4.01 -2.99
C PHE A 19 11.42 2.97 -3.36
N ASP A 20 12.31 2.58 -2.44
CA ASP A 20 13.39 1.61 -2.74
C ASP A 20 12.90 0.17 -2.98
N ARG A 21 11.60 -0.11 -2.78
CA ARG A 21 11.03 -1.46 -2.75
C ARG A 21 10.12 -1.75 -3.95
N SER A 22 9.35 -0.75 -4.37
CA SER A 22 8.43 -0.85 -5.50
C SER A 22 8.19 0.53 -6.12
N HIS A 23 8.97 0.85 -7.16
CA HIS A 23 8.88 2.11 -7.89
C HIS A 23 7.48 2.37 -8.48
N HIS A 24 6.82 1.35 -9.03
CA HIS A 24 5.46 1.48 -9.55
C HIS A 24 4.44 1.78 -8.45
N CYS A 25 4.55 1.10 -7.30
CA CYS A 25 3.66 1.38 -6.17
C CYS A 25 3.87 2.80 -5.63
N PHE A 26 5.12 3.23 -5.51
CA PHE A 26 5.46 4.59 -5.12
C PHE A 26 4.81 5.62 -6.04
N LEU A 27 4.95 5.46 -7.36
CA LEU A 27 4.39 6.41 -8.31
C LEU A 27 2.87 6.43 -8.30
N TYR A 28 2.24 5.26 -8.28
CA TYR A 28 0.78 5.20 -8.20
C TYR A 28 0.27 5.91 -6.94
N LEU A 29 0.90 5.68 -5.79
CA LEU A 29 0.49 6.33 -4.55
C LEU A 29 0.74 7.83 -4.60
N LEU A 30 1.86 8.27 -5.16
CA LEU A 30 2.16 9.69 -5.36
C LEU A 30 1.13 10.34 -6.27
N GLU A 31 0.81 9.75 -7.43
CA GLU A 31 -0.24 10.25 -8.34
C GLU A 31 -1.61 10.27 -7.67
N SER A 32 -1.95 9.22 -6.90
CA SER A 32 -3.22 9.13 -6.18
C SER A 32 -3.38 10.25 -5.16
N SER A 33 -2.29 10.85 -4.67
CA SER A 33 -2.34 11.97 -3.73
C SER A 33 -2.97 13.22 -4.34
N PHE A 34 -2.83 13.40 -5.66
CA PHE A 34 -3.40 14.53 -6.40
C PHE A 34 -4.88 14.32 -6.78
N GLN A 35 -5.46 13.16 -6.49
CA GLN A 35 -6.87 12.91 -6.78
C GLN A 35 -7.77 13.67 -5.80
N GLN A 36 -8.84 14.28 -6.32
CA GLN A 36 -9.79 15.06 -5.50
C GLN A 36 -10.40 14.25 -4.36
N THR A 37 -10.51 12.93 -4.51
CA THR A 37 -11.02 12.00 -3.49
C THR A 37 -10.17 11.97 -2.21
N ARG A 38 -8.92 12.44 -2.26
CA ARG A 38 -8.03 12.54 -1.10
C ARG A 38 -8.27 13.78 -0.25
N CYS A 39 -8.95 14.79 -0.78
CA CYS A 39 -9.23 16.06 -0.10
C CYS A 39 -7.98 16.72 0.53
N LEU A 40 -6.81 16.61 -0.12
CA LEU A 40 -5.59 17.28 0.32
C LEU A 40 -5.54 18.70 -0.24
N SER A 41 -5.09 19.67 0.56
CA SER A 41 -4.86 21.02 0.07
C SER A 41 -3.59 21.10 -0.77
N ASP A 42 -3.51 22.08 -1.68
CA ASP A 42 -2.29 22.29 -2.49
C ASP A 42 -1.06 22.52 -1.60
N ALA A 43 -1.22 23.27 -0.50
CA ALA A 43 -0.13 23.52 0.45
C ALA A 43 0.35 22.23 1.15
N ASP A 44 -0.58 21.36 1.52
CA ASP A 44 -0.27 20.05 2.10
C ASP A 44 0.46 19.16 1.08
N LEU A 45 -0.03 19.10 -0.16
CA LEU A 45 0.61 18.34 -1.23
C LEU A 45 2.03 18.84 -1.52
N THR A 46 2.24 20.15 -1.58
CA THR A 46 3.56 20.75 -1.75
C THR A 46 4.49 20.36 -0.60
N ALA A 47 4.06 20.52 0.65
CA ALA A 47 4.87 20.18 1.82
C ALA A 47 5.22 18.68 1.86
N MET A 48 4.28 17.80 1.50
CA MET A 48 4.50 16.36 1.40
C MET A 48 5.55 16.05 0.32
N MET A 49 5.40 16.64 -0.86
CA MET A 49 6.33 16.45 -1.99
C MET A 49 7.74 16.93 -1.63
N GLU A 50 7.87 18.11 -1.02
CA GLU A 50 9.15 18.65 -0.57
C GLU A 50 9.82 17.72 0.43
N TYR A 51 9.05 17.17 1.38
CA TYR A 51 9.57 16.22 2.37
C TYR A 51 10.05 14.91 1.72
N VAL A 52 9.26 14.32 0.83
CA VAL A 52 9.62 13.10 0.07
C VAL A 52 10.87 13.35 -0.77
N GLN A 53 10.90 14.46 -1.53
CA GLN A 53 12.01 14.84 -2.39
C GLN A 53 13.29 15.10 -1.60
N THR A 54 13.20 15.81 -0.47
CA THR A 54 14.35 16.08 0.40
C THR A 54 14.92 14.78 0.98
N THR A 55 14.05 13.82 1.33
CA THR A 55 14.46 12.57 1.97
C THR A 55 15.06 11.57 0.97
N ILE A 56 14.45 11.40 -0.20
CA ILE A 56 14.91 10.44 -1.22
C ILE A 56 16.03 11.04 -2.07
N GLY A 57 15.89 12.31 -2.42
CA GLY A 57 16.76 13.05 -3.34
C GLY A 57 16.21 13.08 -4.77
N THR A 58 16.16 14.29 -5.34
CA THR A 58 15.65 14.55 -6.71
C THR A 58 16.24 13.62 -7.76
N MET A 59 17.57 13.47 -7.77
CA MET A 59 18.27 12.66 -8.77
C MET A 59 17.87 11.19 -8.72
N LYS A 60 17.61 10.64 -7.53
CA LYS A 60 17.14 9.25 -7.40
C LYS A 60 15.72 9.10 -7.92
N ILE A 61 14.85 10.06 -7.62
CA ILE A 61 13.46 10.07 -8.10
C ILE A 61 13.45 10.14 -9.63
N GLU A 62 14.26 11.02 -10.23
CA GLU A 62 14.41 11.14 -11.68
C GLU A 62 14.92 9.84 -12.31
N GLN A 63 15.98 9.24 -11.74
CA GLN A 63 16.51 7.96 -12.21
C GLN A 63 15.46 6.85 -12.13
N CYS A 64 14.70 6.80 -11.04
CA CYS A 64 13.59 5.87 -10.88
C CYS A 64 12.57 6.05 -12.01
N LEU A 65 12.07 7.28 -12.22
CA LEU A 65 11.09 7.64 -13.24
C LEU A 65 11.56 7.25 -14.66
N THR A 66 12.83 7.47 -14.98
CA THR A 66 13.39 7.14 -16.30
C THR A 66 13.57 5.64 -16.55
N ASN A 67 13.60 4.82 -15.50
CA ASN A 67 13.86 3.39 -15.57
C ASN A 67 12.63 2.56 -15.15
N LEU A 68 11.43 3.12 -15.22
CA LEU A 68 10.21 2.32 -15.05
C LEU A 68 10.12 1.32 -16.19
N GLY A 69 10.38 0.05 -15.87
CA GLY A 69 10.08 -1.07 -16.75
C GLY A 69 8.57 -1.30 -16.86
N ASP A 70 8.19 -2.50 -17.31
CA ASP A 70 6.79 -2.87 -17.44
C ASP A 70 6.08 -2.97 -16.08
N GLU A 71 4.89 -2.37 -16.01
CA GLU A 71 4.05 -2.39 -14.81
C GLU A 71 3.45 -3.79 -14.58
N ASN A 72 3.88 -4.46 -13.51
CA ASN A 72 3.23 -5.68 -13.04
C ASN A 72 2.26 -5.37 -11.89
N ARG A 73 1.03 -4.99 -12.24
CA ARG A 73 -0.06 -4.75 -11.29
C ARG A 73 -1.10 -5.87 -11.35
N LEU A 74 -1.50 -6.38 -10.19
CA LEU A 74 -2.63 -7.29 -10.09
C LEU A 74 -3.95 -6.56 -10.34
N SER A 75 -4.76 -7.12 -11.24
CA SER A 75 -6.14 -6.69 -11.44
C SER A 75 -7.02 -7.27 -10.35
N LEU A 76 -6.99 -6.66 -9.17
CA LEU A 76 -7.88 -7.04 -8.07
C LEU A 76 -9.30 -6.58 -8.39
N SER A 77 -10.29 -7.45 -8.16
CA SER A 77 -11.69 -7.04 -8.20
C SER A 77 -12.07 -6.21 -6.98
N GLU A 78 -13.37 -5.93 -6.83
CA GLU A 78 -13.90 -5.21 -5.68
C GLU A 78 -13.56 -5.90 -4.36
N LEU A 79 -13.36 -5.08 -3.33
CA LEU A 79 -13.10 -5.55 -1.98
C LEU A 79 -14.34 -6.27 -1.44
N THR A 80 -14.27 -7.59 -1.32
CA THR A 80 -15.44 -8.42 -1.00
C THR A 80 -15.67 -8.58 0.50
N HIS A 81 -14.61 -8.47 1.31
CA HIS A 81 -14.72 -8.62 2.75
C HIS A 81 -13.76 -7.71 3.51
N LEU A 82 -14.30 -7.06 4.55
CA LEU A 82 -13.56 -6.30 5.55
C LEU A 82 -13.95 -6.86 6.91
N SER A 83 -12.98 -7.31 7.71
CA SER A 83 -13.22 -7.59 9.13
C SER A 83 -13.74 -6.33 9.85
N ASP A 84 -14.45 -6.49 10.97
CA ASP A 84 -14.97 -5.34 11.72
C ASP A 84 -13.85 -4.42 12.22
N ALA A 85 -12.71 -4.99 12.60
CA ALA A 85 -11.52 -4.22 12.92
C ALA A 85 -11.00 -3.41 11.70
N ALA A 86 -10.99 -4.00 10.51
CA ALA A 86 -10.62 -3.29 9.29
C ALA A 86 -11.64 -2.19 8.95
N LYS A 87 -12.95 -2.42 9.16
CA LYS A 87 -13.98 -1.40 8.96
C LYS A 87 -13.79 -0.19 9.88
N ASP A 88 -13.39 -0.41 11.13
CA ASP A 88 -13.13 0.68 12.07
C ASP A 88 -11.87 1.48 11.69
N ILE A 89 -10.84 0.81 11.15
CA ILE A 89 -9.71 1.49 10.50
C ILE A 89 -10.18 2.26 9.25
N CYS A 90 -11.07 1.72 8.41
CA CYS A 90 -11.61 2.43 7.24
C CYS A 90 -12.27 3.76 7.64
N LYS A 91 -13.12 3.74 8.67
CA LYS A 91 -13.84 4.93 9.13
C LYS A 91 -12.89 6.03 9.61
N SER A 92 -11.78 5.63 10.24
CA SER A 92 -10.90 6.55 10.95
C SER A 92 -9.65 6.93 10.13
N HIS A 93 -9.27 6.11 9.15
CA HIS A 93 -7.99 6.14 8.44
C HIS A 93 -8.10 5.61 7.00
N SER A 94 -9.15 5.98 6.26
CA SER A 94 -9.44 5.45 4.90
C SER A 94 -8.25 5.52 3.94
N ILE A 95 -7.50 6.63 3.94
CA ILE A 95 -6.28 6.81 3.13
C ILE A 95 -5.25 5.71 3.43
N CYS A 96 -5.13 5.32 4.69
CA CYS A 96 -4.18 4.32 5.13
C CYS A 96 -4.46 2.94 4.53
N LEU A 97 -5.72 2.52 4.49
CA LEU A 97 -6.06 1.22 3.91
C LEU A 97 -5.86 1.20 2.41
N ASP A 98 -6.16 2.29 1.73
CA ASP A 98 -5.91 2.40 0.30
C ASP A 98 -4.42 2.28 -0.05
N ILE A 99 -3.53 2.82 0.81
CA ILE A 99 -2.09 2.60 0.68
C ILE A 99 -1.75 1.11 0.73
N TYR A 100 -2.23 0.40 1.74
CA TYR A 100 -1.89 -1.02 1.91
C TYR A 100 -2.53 -1.91 0.85
N VAL A 101 -3.75 -1.62 0.40
CA VAL A 101 -4.39 -2.30 -0.73
C VAL A 101 -3.59 -2.08 -2.00
N THR A 102 -3.11 -0.86 -2.23
CA THR A 102 -2.26 -0.55 -3.38
C THR A 102 -0.93 -1.31 -3.29
N ARG A 103 -0.28 -1.32 -2.14
CA ARG A 103 0.94 -2.12 -1.91
C ARG A 103 0.71 -3.60 -2.23
N HIS A 104 -0.44 -4.15 -1.80
CA HIS A 104 -0.82 -5.52 -2.15
C HIS A 104 -0.99 -5.71 -3.66
N ARG A 105 -1.65 -4.78 -4.37
CA ARG A 105 -1.81 -4.83 -5.84
C ARG A 105 -0.49 -4.88 -6.60
N TYR A 106 0.54 -4.22 -6.08
CA TYR A 106 1.88 -4.18 -6.65
C TYR A 106 2.82 -5.26 -6.11
N CYS A 107 2.27 -6.32 -5.50
CA CYS A 107 3.05 -7.45 -4.99
C CYS A 107 4.13 -7.03 -3.97
N ASP A 108 3.89 -5.97 -3.18
CA ASP A 108 4.81 -5.55 -2.13
C ASP A 108 4.72 -6.51 -0.93
N PHE A 109 5.78 -7.29 -0.75
CA PHE A 109 5.96 -8.26 0.32
C PHE A 109 6.81 -7.75 1.49
N SER A 110 7.14 -6.46 1.51
CA SER A 110 8.24 -5.97 2.33
C SER A 110 8.06 -6.03 3.85
N GLU A 111 6.85 -6.34 4.31
CA GLU A 111 6.52 -6.58 5.72
C GLU A 111 5.90 -7.96 5.95
N THR A 112 5.85 -8.80 4.89
CA THR A 112 5.36 -10.17 4.91
C THR A 112 6.49 -11.12 5.31
N GLU A 113 6.17 -12.15 6.08
CA GLU A 113 7.14 -13.17 6.48
C GLU A 113 7.52 -14.11 5.32
N ILE A 114 8.76 -14.60 5.33
CA ILE A 114 9.37 -15.31 4.19
C ILE A 114 8.58 -16.54 3.72
N GLU A 115 7.95 -17.27 4.65
CA GLU A 115 7.14 -18.44 4.33
C GLU A 115 5.92 -18.06 3.51
N THR A 116 5.16 -17.07 3.97
CA THR A 116 4.00 -16.51 3.26
C THR A 116 4.39 -15.89 1.93
N ILE A 117 5.56 -15.25 1.83
CA ILE A 117 6.10 -14.75 0.56
C ILE A 117 6.25 -15.90 -0.44
N ASN A 118 6.87 -17.01 -0.03
CA ASN A 118 7.13 -18.13 -0.92
C ASN A 118 5.83 -18.77 -1.42
N GLN A 119 4.88 -19.01 -0.52
CA GLN A 119 3.55 -19.54 -0.86
C GLN A 119 2.77 -18.59 -1.78
N SER A 120 2.84 -17.29 -1.52
CA SER A 120 2.18 -16.26 -2.32
C SER A 120 2.77 -16.16 -3.71
N LYS A 121 4.10 -16.17 -3.85
CA LYS A 121 4.77 -16.17 -5.15
C LYS A 121 4.41 -17.40 -5.97
N GLN A 122 4.30 -18.57 -5.32
CA GLN A 122 3.84 -19.78 -5.99
C GLN A 122 2.39 -19.62 -6.47
N SER A 123 1.48 -19.17 -5.59
CA SER A 123 0.07 -18.93 -5.93
C SER A 123 -0.09 -17.96 -7.10
N LEU A 124 0.68 -16.86 -7.10
CA LEU A 124 0.71 -15.88 -8.19
C LEU A 124 1.18 -16.48 -9.51
N LYS A 125 2.24 -17.32 -9.47
CA LYS A 125 2.76 -18.00 -10.66
C LYS A 125 1.74 -19.00 -11.23
N GLU A 126 1.06 -19.73 -10.35
CA GLU A 126 0.04 -20.72 -10.72
C GLU A 126 -1.32 -20.08 -11.05
N LYS A 127 -1.49 -18.78 -10.76
CA LYS A 127 -2.76 -18.03 -10.84
C LYS A 127 -3.89 -18.74 -10.09
N SER A 128 -3.56 -19.38 -8.96
CA SER A 128 -4.49 -20.16 -8.16
C SER A 128 -4.14 -20.08 -6.67
N GLY A 129 -5.10 -20.38 -5.80
CA GLY A 129 -4.90 -20.28 -4.36
C GLY A 129 -4.96 -18.84 -3.84
N ASN A 130 -4.25 -18.59 -2.74
CA ASN A 130 -4.29 -17.31 -2.03
C ASN A 130 -2.96 -16.57 -2.17
N TYR A 131 -3.04 -15.32 -2.60
CA TYR A 131 -1.96 -14.36 -2.51
C TYR A 131 -2.15 -13.52 -1.23
N VAL A 132 -1.17 -13.54 -0.34
CA VAL A 132 -1.26 -12.89 0.98
C VAL A 132 -0.10 -11.91 1.16
N SER A 133 -0.41 -10.70 1.64
CA SER A 133 0.61 -9.78 2.16
C SER A 133 0.22 -9.24 3.53
N THR A 134 1.24 -8.90 4.33
CA THR A 134 1.06 -8.37 5.68
C THR A 134 1.76 -7.02 5.81
N TYR A 135 1.12 -6.08 6.49
CA TYR A 135 1.66 -4.75 6.74
C TYR A 135 1.41 -4.30 8.18
N LYS A 136 2.42 -3.67 8.80
CA LYS A 136 2.30 -3.12 10.14
C LYS A 136 1.57 -1.79 10.12
N TYR A 137 0.50 -1.72 10.88
CA TYR A 137 -0.25 -0.50 11.13
C TYR A 137 -0.38 -0.29 12.64
N ARG A 138 0.43 0.62 13.19
CA ARG A 138 0.49 0.90 14.64
C ARG A 138 0.82 -0.35 15.45
N HIS A 139 -0.14 -0.85 16.24
CA HIS A 139 -0.02 -2.05 17.07
C HIS A 139 -0.72 -3.27 16.43
N PHE A 140 -1.09 -3.16 15.16
CA PHE A 140 -1.80 -4.17 14.42
C PHE A 140 -1.01 -4.59 13.18
N ASN A 141 -1.28 -5.81 12.72
CA ASN A 141 -0.91 -6.28 11.40
C ASN A 141 -2.18 -6.30 10.54
N LEU A 142 -2.11 -5.62 9.41
CA LEU A 142 -3.10 -5.72 8.33
C LEU A 142 -2.70 -6.88 7.46
N ILE A 143 -3.60 -7.84 7.30
CA ILE A 143 -3.42 -9.00 6.43
C ILE A 143 -4.36 -8.83 5.25
N ILE A 144 -3.80 -8.75 4.05
CA ILE A 144 -4.58 -8.63 2.81
C ILE A 144 -4.43 -9.94 2.05
N THR A 145 -5.56 -10.59 1.80
CA THR A 145 -5.63 -11.88 1.10
C THR A 145 -6.44 -11.73 -0.16
N THR A 146 -5.86 -12.07 -1.29
CA THR A 146 -6.57 -12.21 -2.57
C THR A 146 -6.67 -13.68 -2.94
N ASN A 147 -7.89 -14.18 -3.09
CA ASN A 147 -8.14 -15.46 -3.72
C ASN A 147 -8.00 -15.30 -5.25
N LEU A 148 -6.95 -15.85 -5.84
CA LEU A 148 -6.62 -15.63 -7.25
C LEU A 148 -7.59 -16.32 -8.22
N THR A 149 -8.26 -17.38 -7.78
CA THR A 149 -9.24 -18.11 -8.60
C THR A 149 -10.57 -17.38 -8.69
N LYS A 150 -11.04 -16.82 -7.57
CA LYS A 150 -12.29 -16.04 -7.49
C LYS A 150 -12.08 -14.55 -7.77
N ASN A 151 -10.82 -14.11 -7.78
CA ASN A 151 -10.38 -12.72 -7.82
C ASN A 151 -10.96 -11.85 -6.70
N THR A 152 -11.19 -12.42 -5.51
CA THR A 152 -11.79 -11.71 -4.37
C THR A 152 -10.73 -11.30 -3.36
N THR A 153 -10.80 -10.08 -2.84
CA THR A 153 -9.85 -9.56 -1.85
C THR A 153 -10.52 -9.31 -0.50
N GLU A 154 -9.83 -9.74 0.55
CA GLU A 154 -10.25 -9.64 1.95
C GLU A 154 -9.17 -8.94 2.77
N ILE A 155 -9.58 -8.15 3.76
CA ILE A 155 -8.67 -7.49 4.70
C ILE A 155 -9.05 -7.84 6.14
N ASP A 156 -8.08 -8.44 6.82
CA ASP A 156 -8.14 -8.79 8.23
C ASP A 156 -7.13 -7.98 9.05
N VAL A 157 -7.38 -7.92 10.36
CA VAL A 157 -6.54 -7.22 11.32
C VAL A 157 -6.21 -8.17 12.47
N CYS A 158 -4.92 -8.32 12.76
CA CYS A 158 -4.45 -9.05 13.93
C CYS A 158 -3.70 -8.12 14.88
N VAL A 159 -3.84 -8.35 16.19
CA VAL A 159 -3.02 -7.65 17.19
C VAL A 159 -1.62 -8.25 17.18
N SER A 160 -0.59 -7.40 17.11
CA SER A 160 0.81 -7.82 17.20
C SER A 160 1.24 -8.13 18.63
#